data_AF-A0A101XCH4-F1
#
_entry.id   AF-A0A101XCH4-F1
#
_cell.length_a   1.000
_cell.length_b   1.000
_cell.length_c   1.000
_cell.angle_alpha   90.00
_cell.angle_beta   90.00
_cell.angle_gamma   90.00
#
_symmetry.space_group_name_H-M   'P 1'
#
loop_
_entity.id
_entity.type
_entity.pdbx_description
1 polymer ?
#
loop_
_entity_poly.entity_id
_entity_poly.type
_entity_poly.pdbx_seq_one_letter_code
_entity_poly.pdbx_strand_id
1 'polypeptide(L)'
;MRTVSVALASRSYADEGMVQMLMAIPGIYNAYIDGGRVVLEIDEAAIQPAEAVRRVMDLGYEVVLPHYVFSVGRGDPWRIKELVEGDPPPYVVAATFDVDTRLAYVAALPDVGPEDAGRYLAERGLRAELVDSYRKPIRLSFG
;
A
#
# COMPACT_ATOMS: atom_id res chain seq x y z
N MET A 1 -13.01 9.87 10.89
CA MET A 1 -13.01 8.40 11.01
C MET A 1 -13.24 7.81 9.64
N ARG A 2 -12.34 6.93 9.18
CA ARG A 2 -12.37 6.29 7.86
C ARG A 2 -12.36 4.78 8.02
N THR A 3 -13.08 4.09 7.15
CA THR A 3 -13.03 2.62 7.07
C THR A 3 -12.12 2.21 5.91
N VAL A 4 -11.12 1.37 6.19
CA VAL A 4 -10.24 0.76 5.19
C VAL A 4 -10.49 -0.74 5.19
N SER A 5 -10.72 -1.33 4.02
CA SER A 5 -11.01 -2.75 3.89
C SER A 5 -10.12 -3.40 2.85
N VAL A 6 -9.21 -4.28 3.28
CA VAL A 6 -8.25 -4.98 2.42
C VAL A 6 -8.56 -6.47 2.36
N ALA A 7 -8.48 -7.05 1.17
CA ALA A 7 -8.67 -8.49 1.00
C ALA A 7 -7.41 -9.25 1.44
N LEU A 8 -7.59 -10.40 2.09
CA LEU A 8 -6.50 -11.31 2.45
C LEU A 8 -6.25 -12.31 1.33
N ALA A 9 -4.99 -12.65 1.08
CA ALA A 9 -4.63 -13.69 0.12
C ALA A 9 -4.91 -15.11 0.66
N SER A 10 -4.87 -15.29 1.98
CA SER A 10 -5.20 -16.53 2.67
C SER A 10 -5.83 -16.24 4.03
N ARG A 11 -6.49 -17.26 4.61
CA ARG A 11 -7.24 -17.15 5.86
C ARG A 11 -6.84 -18.25 6.82
N SER A 12 -6.82 -17.93 8.11
CA SER A 12 -6.64 -18.89 9.19
C SER A 12 -7.65 -18.67 10.33
N TYR A 13 -7.86 -19.68 11.16
CA TYR A 13 -8.72 -19.57 12.34
C TYR A 13 -8.15 -18.63 13.42
N ALA A 14 -6.85 -18.37 13.40
CA ALA A 14 -6.21 -17.44 14.35
C ALA A 14 -6.43 -15.97 13.98
N ASP A 15 -6.98 -15.70 12.80
CA ASP A 15 -6.97 -14.36 12.22
C ASP A 15 -7.76 -13.35 13.05
N GLU A 16 -8.92 -13.76 13.57
CA GLU A 16 -9.82 -12.88 14.32
C GLU A 16 -9.15 -12.31 15.58
N GLY A 17 -8.43 -13.14 16.32
CA GLY A 17 -7.69 -12.70 17.51
C GLY A 17 -6.46 -11.86 17.15
N MET A 18 -5.75 -12.22 16.07
CA MET A 18 -4.57 -11.48 15.63
C MET A 18 -4.92 -10.08 15.14
N VAL A 19 -5.98 -9.91 14.35
CA VAL A 19 -6.40 -8.60 13.83
C VAL A 19 -6.78 -7.65 14.96
N GLN A 20 -7.42 -8.16 16.03
CA GLN A 20 -7.79 -7.33 17.18
C GLN A 20 -6.58 -6.71 17.90
N MET A 21 -5.39 -7.30 17.78
CA MET A 21 -4.16 -6.72 18.32
C MET A 21 -3.84 -5.34 17.72
N LEU A 22 -4.34 -5.04 16.51
CA LEU A 22 -4.16 -3.74 15.86
C LEU A 22 -4.86 -2.61 16.60
N MET A 23 -5.91 -2.88 17.38
CA MET A 23 -6.59 -1.85 18.19
C MET A 23 -5.72 -1.31 19.33
N ALA A 24 -4.58 -1.95 19.63
CA ALA A 24 -3.59 -1.40 20.54
C ALA A 24 -2.79 -0.23 19.92
N ILE A 25 -2.86 -0.05 18.59
CA ILE A 25 -2.17 1.01 17.87
C ILE A 25 -3.02 2.29 17.96
N PRO A 26 -2.44 3.42 18.40
CA PRO A 26 -3.15 4.70 18.42
C PRO A 26 -3.75 5.04 17.06
N GLY A 27 -5.03 5.40 17.06
CA GLY A 27 -5.77 5.74 15.85
C GLY A 27 -6.50 4.58 15.18
N ILE A 28 -6.35 3.33 15.64
CA ILE A 28 -7.19 2.21 15.20
C ILE A 28 -8.28 1.98 16.24
N TYR A 29 -9.52 2.35 15.92
CA TYR A 29 -10.66 2.20 16.84
C TYR A 29 -11.23 0.79 16.85
N ASN A 30 -11.26 0.18 15.67
CA ASN A 30 -11.82 -1.14 15.47
C ASN A 30 -11.05 -1.87 14.38
N ALA A 31 -10.83 -3.16 14.59
CA ALA A 31 -10.19 -4.03 13.62
C ALA A 31 -10.86 -5.40 13.70
N TYR A 32 -11.43 -5.84 12.58
CA TYR A 32 -12.13 -7.11 12.51
C TYR A 32 -12.00 -7.76 11.13
N ILE A 33 -12.41 -9.00 11.07
CA ILE A 33 -12.51 -9.75 9.84
C ILE A 33 -13.95 -9.71 9.35
N ASP A 34 -14.13 -9.40 8.07
CA ASP A 34 -15.40 -9.58 7.36
C ASP A 34 -15.18 -10.46 6.12
N GLY A 35 -15.63 -11.71 6.20
CA GLY A 35 -15.39 -12.73 5.19
C GLY A 35 -13.91 -12.99 4.93
N GLY A 36 -13.44 -12.56 3.75
CA GLY A 36 -12.04 -12.67 3.31
C GLY A 36 -11.24 -11.37 3.46
N ARG A 37 -11.69 -10.43 4.29
CA ARG A 37 -11.12 -9.09 4.39
C ARG A 37 -10.79 -8.72 5.82
N VAL A 38 -9.72 -7.94 6.00
CA VAL A 38 -9.48 -7.16 7.22
C VAL A 38 -10.14 -5.80 7.03
N VAL A 39 -10.97 -5.42 7.99
CA VAL A 39 -11.61 -4.11 8.05
C VAL A 39 -11.03 -3.34 9.23
N LEU A 40 -10.59 -2.12 8.96
CA LEU A 40 -10.02 -1.20 9.93
C LEU A 40 -10.86 0.07 9.96
N GLU A 41 -11.24 0.50 11.16
CA GLU A 41 -11.86 1.81 11.39
C GLU A 41 -10.82 2.69 12.08
N ILE A 42 -10.39 3.74 11.38
CA ILE A 42 -9.23 4.53 11.78
C ILE A 42 -9.55 6.03 11.93
N ASP A 43 -8.78 6.68 12.80
CA ASP A 43 -8.62 8.13 12.83
C ASP A 43 -7.43 8.54 11.95
N GLU A 44 -7.71 9.16 10.81
CA GLU A 44 -6.67 9.63 9.88
C GLU A 44 -5.79 10.73 10.48
N ALA A 45 -6.23 11.40 11.55
CA ALA A 45 -5.39 12.36 12.28
C ALA A 45 -4.32 11.67 13.13
N ALA A 46 -4.52 10.41 13.51
CA ALA A 46 -3.60 9.66 14.37
C ALA A 46 -2.78 8.62 13.59
N ILE A 47 -3.35 7.99 12.56
CA ILE A 47 -2.67 7.02 11.70
C ILE A 47 -3.10 7.16 10.24
N GLN A 48 -2.11 7.19 9.34
CA GLN A 48 -2.40 7.24 7.91
C GLN A 48 -3.02 5.91 7.43
N PRO A 49 -3.98 5.93 6.50
CA PRO A 49 -4.62 4.72 5.99
C PRO A 49 -3.66 3.65 5.46
N ALA A 50 -2.67 4.04 4.65
CA ALA A 50 -1.65 3.13 4.15
C ALA A 50 -0.75 2.57 5.25
N GLU A 51 -0.43 3.38 6.26
CA GLU A 51 0.30 2.93 7.45
C GLU A 51 -0.49 1.87 8.20
N ALA A 52 -1.80 2.07 8.41
CA ALA A 52 -2.66 1.08 9.06
C ALA A 52 -2.69 -0.25 8.31
N VAL A 53 -2.72 -0.23 6.97
CA VAL A 53 -2.60 -1.45 6.14
C VAL A 53 -1.21 -2.08 6.29
N ARG A 54 -0.13 -1.30 6.35
CA ARG A 54 1.21 -1.83 6.63
C ARG A 54 1.27 -2.54 8.00
N ARG A 55 0.55 -2.05 9.01
CA ARG A 55 0.43 -2.74 10.31
C ARG A 55 -0.28 -4.09 10.23
N VAL A 56 -1.26 -4.24 9.33
CA VAL A 56 -1.83 -5.56 9.01
C VAL A 56 -0.75 -6.48 8.46
N MET A 57 0.08 -5.97 7.55
CA MET A 57 1.16 -6.75 6.94
C MET A 57 2.28 -7.11 7.94
N ASP A 58 2.57 -6.23 8.90
CA ASP A 58 3.50 -6.49 10.01
C ASP A 58 3.07 -7.67 10.89
N LEU A 59 1.76 -7.97 10.97
CA LEU A 59 1.24 -9.17 11.64
C LEU A 59 1.47 -10.46 10.82
N GLY A 60 2.07 -10.36 9.63
CA GLY A 60 2.37 -11.48 8.75
C GLY A 60 1.29 -11.75 7.69
N TYR A 61 0.25 -10.92 7.62
CA TYR A 61 -0.77 -11.07 6.59
C TYR A 61 -0.23 -10.69 5.21
N GLU A 62 -0.68 -11.45 4.23
CA GLU A 62 -0.54 -11.12 2.83
C GLU A 62 -1.86 -10.50 2.34
N VAL A 63 -1.79 -9.24 1.88
CA VAL A 63 -2.97 -8.45 1.50
C VAL A 63 -3.02 -8.25 0.00
N VAL A 64 -4.21 -8.34 -0.60
CA VAL A 64 -4.40 -8.13 -2.03
C VAL A 64 -4.70 -6.66 -2.30
N LEU A 65 -3.76 -5.98 -2.96
CA LEU A 65 -3.84 -4.55 -3.25
C LEU A 65 -3.77 -4.27 -4.77
N PRO A 66 -4.34 -3.14 -5.24
CA PRO A 66 -4.06 -2.65 -6.58
C PRO A 66 -2.58 -2.30 -6.73
N HIS A 67 -2.01 -2.74 -7.83
CA HIS A 67 -0.66 -2.46 -8.28
C HIS A 67 -0.73 -1.72 -9.60
N TYR A 68 0.05 -0.66 -9.70
CA TYR A 68 0.20 0.14 -10.90
C TYR A 68 1.65 0.14 -11.32
N VAL A 69 1.89 -0.23 -12.58
CA VAL A 69 3.23 -0.26 -13.16
C VAL A 69 3.35 0.92 -14.12
N PHE A 70 4.35 1.76 -13.90
CA PHE A 70 4.61 2.91 -14.74
C PHE A 70 5.99 2.81 -15.37
N SER A 71 6.10 3.14 -16.65
CA SER A 71 7.39 3.44 -17.26
C SER A 71 7.80 4.86 -16.89
N VAL A 72 9.03 5.04 -16.40
CA VAL A 72 9.55 6.36 -16.04
C VAL A 72 10.59 6.79 -17.07
N GLY A 73 10.42 8.02 -17.56
CA GLY A 73 11.27 8.62 -18.58
C GLY A 73 12.74 8.83 -18.17
N ARG A 74 13.46 9.65 -18.94
CA ARG A 74 14.91 9.88 -18.79
C ARG A 74 15.27 10.53 -17.44
N GLY A 75 16.48 10.26 -16.97
CA GLY A 75 17.04 10.74 -15.72
C GLY A 75 17.99 9.71 -15.10
N ASP A 76 18.73 10.10 -14.07
CA ASP A 76 19.56 9.19 -13.28
C ASP A 76 18.66 8.14 -12.58
N PRO A 77 18.80 6.83 -12.90
CA PRO A 77 17.97 5.78 -12.31
C PRO A 77 18.01 5.75 -10.79
N TRP A 78 19.15 6.04 -10.17
CA TRP A 78 19.30 5.99 -8.72
C TRP A 78 18.55 7.14 -8.06
N ARG A 79 18.63 8.34 -8.65
CA ARG A 79 17.84 9.48 -8.18
C ARG A 79 16.34 9.25 -8.34
N ILE A 80 15.91 8.62 -9.43
CA ILE A 80 14.50 8.26 -9.63
C ILE A 80 14.05 7.26 -8.55
N LYS A 81 14.89 6.25 -8.25
CA LYS A 81 14.61 5.27 -7.19
C LYS A 81 14.37 5.95 -5.84
N GLU A 82 15.23 6.89 -5.45
CA GLU A 82 15.06 7.67 -4.22
C GLU A 82 13.73 8.44 -4.19
N LEU A 83 13.31 9.00 -5.32
CA LEU A 83 12.05 9.74 -5.41
C LEU A 83 10.83 8.81 -5.30
N VAL A 84 10.87 7.65 -5.97
CA VAL A 84 9.80 6.65 -5.94
C VAL A 84 9.72 5.90 -4.60
N GLU A 85 10.84 5.69 -3.91
CA GLU A 85 10.82 4.94 -2.65
C GLU A 85 10.72 5.87 -1.42
N GLY A 86 10.95 7.17 -1.63
CA GLY A 86 10.93 8.19 -0.60
C GLY A 86 9.52 8.65 -0.21
N ASP A 87 9.22 8.51 1.09
CA ASP A 87 8.07 9.08 1.81
C ASP A 87 6.73 8.95 1.05
N PRO A 88 6.19 7.73 0.91
CA PRO A 88 4.96 7.51 0.17
C PRO A 88 3.79 8.26 0.81
N PRO A 89 2.87 8.81 0.00
CA PRO A 89 1.69 9.52 0.52
C PRO A 89 0.76 8.56 1.28
N PRO A 90 -0.21 9.09 2.05
CA PRO A 90 -1.09 8.30 2.95
C PRO A 90 -1.92 7.19 2.28
N TYR A 91 -1.94 7.13 0.95
CA TYR A 91 -2.70 6.21 0.13
C TYR A 91 -1.84 5.21 -0.66
N VAL A 92 -0.51 5.34 -0.59
CA VAL A 92 0.47 4.39 -1.17
C VAL A 92 0.99 3.51 -0.05
N VAL A 93 0.75 2.20 -0.16
CA VAL A 93 1.19 1.19 0.81
C VAL A 93 2.66 0.87 0.62
N ALA A 94 3.09 0.71 -0.64
CA ALA A 94 4.48 0.50 -0.99
C ALA A 94 4.74 1.02 -2.41
N ALA A 95 5.96 1.48 -2.66
CA ALA A 95 6.42 1.82 -3.99
C ALA A 95 7.87 1.35 -4.15
N THR A 96 8.23 0.91 -5.35
CA THR A 96 9.61 0.54 -5.69
C THR A 96 9.93 0.87 -7.14
N PHE A 97 11.20 1.11 -7.41
CA PHE A 97 11.70 1.36 -8.75
C PHE A 97 12.79 0.35 -9.14
N ASP A 98 12.60 -0.26 -10.30
CA ASP A 98 13.56 -1.15 -10.94
C ASP A 98 14.42 -0.33 -11.92
N VAL A 99 15.72 -0.25 -11.60
CA VAL A 99 16.67 0.61 -12.32
C VAL A 99 16.98 0.12 -13.74
N ASP A 100 16.89 -1.19 -13.97
CA ASP A 100 17.24 -1.82 -15.23
C ASP A 100 16.11 -1.67 -16.27
N THR A 101 14.88 -1.92 -15.82
CA THR A 101 13.66 -1.83 -16.65
C THR A 101 13.06 -0.42 -16.68
N ARG A 102 13.50 0.46 -15.77
CA ARG A 102 12.93 1.80 -15.52
C ARG A 102 11.43 1.78 -15.22
N LEU A 103 10.98 0.73 -14.55
CA LEU A 103 9.59 0.57 -14.11
C LEU A 103 9.44 0.98 -12.65
N ALA A 104 8.46 1.84 -12.39
CA ALA A 104 7.97 2.13 -11.05
C ALA A 104 6.75 1.27 -10.76
N TYR A 105 6.78 0.57 -9.63
CA TYR A 105 5.70 -0.26 -9.13
C TYR A 105 5.10 0.44 -7.91
N VAL A 106 3.80 0.72 -7.96
CA VAL A 106 3.08 1.42 -6.88
C VAL A 106 1.93 0.53 -6.41
N ALA A 107 2.00 0.06 -5.17
CA ALA A 107 0.91 -0.62 -4.49
C ALA A 107 0.14 0.39 -3.63
N ALA A 108 -1.16 0.54 -3.92
CA ALA A 108 -2.00 1.56 -3.30
C ALA A 108 -3.15 0.97 -2.50
N LEU A 109 -3.90 1.82 -1.79
CA LEU A 109 -5.13 1.40 -1.13
C LEU A 109 -6.21 0.99 -2.15
N PRO A 110 -7.17 0.13 -1.76
CA PRO A 110 -8.16 -0.44 -2.68
C PRO A 110 -9.06 0.56 -3.43
N ASP A 111 -9.21 1.77 -2.90
CA ASP A 111 -10.03 2.86 -3.44
C ASP A 111 -9.22 3.87 -4.28
N VAL A 112 -7.90 3.71 -4.34
CA VAL A 112 -7.00 4.55 -5.13
C VAL A 112 -6.98 4.04 -6.56
N GLY A 113 -7.14 4.95 -7.53
CA GLY A 113 -7.02 4.64 -8.96
C GLY A 113 -5.60 4.85 -9.51
N PRO A 114 -5.34 4.41 -10.75
CA PRO A 114 -4.06 4.62 -11.43
C PRO A 114 -3.72 6.11 -11.62
N GLU A 115 -4.73 6.97 -11.74
CA GLU A 115 -4.53 8.43 -11.92
C GLU A 115 -3.90 9.09 -10.69
N ASP A 116 -4.36 8.73 -9.48
CA ASP A 116 -3.80 9.25 -8.24
C ASP A 116 -2.39 8.67 -7.98
N ALA A 117 -2.17 7.39 -8.30
CA ALA A 117 -0.84 6.78 -8.26
C ALA A 117 0.12 7.44 -9.27
N GLY A 118 -0.37 7.82 -10.45
CA GLY A 118 0.41 8.60 -11.43
C GLY A 118 0.69 10.02 -10.97
N ARG A 119 -0.28 10.67 -10.31
CA ARG A 119 -0.13 12.01 -9.71
C ARG A 119 0.97 12.03 -8.65
N TYR A 120 1.02 11.00 -7.80
CA TYR A 120 2.09 10.78 -6.83
C TYR A 120 3.50 10.83 -7.45
N LEU A 121 3.68 10.20 -8.62
CA LEU A 121 4.95 10.22 -9.37
C LEU A 121 5.19 11.61 -10.01
N ALA A 122 4.16 12.22 -10.58
CA ALA A 122 4.24 13.54 -11.20
C ALA A 122 4.62 14.65 -10.21
N GLU A 123 4.08 14.62 -8.99
CA GLU A 123 4.41 15.54 -7.90
C GLU A 123 5.89 15.48 -7.49
N ARG A 124 6.58 14.37 -7.81
CA ARG A 124 8.03 14.18 -7.62
C ARG A 124 8.85 14.58 -8.85
N GLY A 125 8.22 15.22 -9.83
CA GLY A 125 8.85 15.64 -11.08
C GLY A 125 9.10 14.51 -12.07
N LEU A 126 8.51 13.32 -11.86
CA LEU A 126 8.69 12.18 -12.75
C LEU A 126 7.65 12.21 -13.87
N ARG A 127 8.10 11.98 -15.10
CA ARG A 127 7.20 11.70 -16.23
C ARG A 127 7.01 10.19 -16.30
N ALA A 128 5.83 9.76 -15.88
CA ALA A 128 5.46 8.36 -15.75
C ALA A 128 4.26 8.06 -16.64
N GLU A 129 4.32 6.97 -17.41
CA GLU A 129 3.22 6.47 -18.24
C GLU A 129 2.75 5.11 -17.70
N LEU A 130 1.44 4.93 -17.54
CA LEU A 130 0.89 3.66 -17.05
C LEU A 130 1.10 2.57 -18.10
N VAL A 131 1.73 1.47 -17.70
CA VAL A 131 2.03 0.31 -18.56
C VAL A 131 1.14 -0.87 -18.22
N ASP A 132 0.88 -1.11 -16.93
CA ASP A 132 0.09 -2.24 -16.47
C ASP A 132 -0.66 -1.91 -15.16
N SER A 133 -1.75 -2.62 -14.92
CA SER A 133 -2.51 -2.55 -13.68
C SER A 133 -3.11 -3.91 -13.34
N TYR A 134 -2.85 -4.37 -12.12
CA TYR A 134 -3.36 -5.63 -11.62
C TYR A 134 -3.63 -5.57 -10.12
N ARG A 135 -4.32 -6.58 -9.58
CA ARG A 135 -4.44 -6.79 -8.14
C ARG A 135 -3.68 -8.05 -7.79
N LYS A 136 -2.71 -7.95 -6.89
CA LYS A 136 -1.93 -9.09 -6.43
C LYS A 136 -1.71 -9.05 -4.92
N PRO A 137 -1.51 -10.23 -4.31
CA PRO A 137 -1.01 -10.32 -2.95
C PRO A 137 0.32 -9.57 -2.80
N ILE A 138 0.46 -8.82 -1.70
CA ILE A 138 1.73 -8.25 -1.24
C ILE A 138 1.95 -8.67 0.20
N ARG A 139 3.18 -9.08 0.49
CA ARG A 139 3.71 -9.29 1.83
C ARG A 139 4.90 -8.37 1.98
N LEU A 140 4.85 -7.46 2.94
CA LEU A 140 6.05 -6.78 3.40
C LEU A 140 6.73 -7.79 4.32
N SER A 141 7.73 -8.49 3.78
CA SER A 141 8.72 -9.13 4.64
C SER A 141 9.34 -8.05 5.50
N PHE A 142 9.49 -8.31 6.81
CA PHE A 142 10.36 -7.51 7.68
C PHE A 142 11.64 -7.19 6.92
N GLY A 143 11.94 -5.89 6.79
CA GLY A 143 13.01 -5.35 5.95
C GLY A 143 14.36 -6.02 6.13
#